data_AF-M9R5I0-F1
#
_entry.id   AF-M9R5I0-F1
#
_cell.length_a   1.000
_cell.length_b   1.000
_cell.length_c   1.000
_cell.angle_alpha   90.00
_cell.angle_beta   90.00
_cell.angle_gamma   90.00
#
_symmetry.space_group_name_H-M   'P 1'
#
loop_
_entity.id
_entity.type
_entity.pdbx_description
1 polymer ?
#
loop_
_entity_poly.entity_id
_entity_poly.type
_entity_poly.pdbx_seq_one_letter_code
_entity_poly.pdbx_strand_id
1 'polypeptide(L)'
;MSAINVPGDFDTIALALAAVDPNIPNTITLGDGYGPENVAISINDITITGPASAEGIVLTVQDGITGLLLGGTAPINVFDLVGNDNNIAGKAYPF
;
A
#
# COMPACT_ATOMS: atom_id res chain seq x y z
N MET A 1 5.50 -10.29 12.28
CA MET A 1 5.21 -9.06 11.53
C MET A 1 6.52 -8.57 10.97
N SER A 2 6.68 -8.66 9.66
CA SER A 2 7.87 -8.13 8.97
C SER A 2 7.57 -6.69 8.58
N ALA A 3 8.36 -5.75 9.08
CA ALA A 3 8.30 -4.35 8.65
C ALA A 3 9.30 -4.18 7.51
N ILE A 4 8.81 -3.82 6.33
CA ILE A 4 9.58 -3.64 5.11
C ILE A 4 9.66 -2.15 4.81
N ASN A 5 10.85 -1.61 4.61
CA ASN A 5 11.06 -0.19 4.33
C ASN A 5 11.23 0.06 2.84
N VAL A 6 10.53 1.08 2.34
CA VAL A 6 10.57 1.51 0.94
C VAL A 6 10.74 3.03 0.89
N PRO A 7 11.87 3.56 0.40
CA PRO A 7 13.05 2.84 -0.04
C PRO A 7 13.87 2.32 1.16
N GLY A 8 14.59 1.20 0.98
CA GLY A 8 15.48 0.65 2.00
C GLY A 8 15.71 -0.84 1.83
N ASP A 9 14.73 -1.65 2.23
CA ASP A 9 14.75 -3.11 2.03
C ASP A 9 14.42 -3.46 0.57
N PHE A 10 13.53 -2.65 -0.03
CA PHE A 10 13.24 -2.65 -1.46
C PHE A 10 13.14 -1.22 -1.96
N ASP A 11 13.41 -1.05 -3.25
CA ASP A 11 13.35 0.27 -3.88
C ASP A 11 11.91 0.73 -4.15
N THR A 12 10.96 -0.22 -4.24
CA THR A 12 9.57 0.06 -4.62
C THR A 12 8.55 -0.76 -3.84
N ILE A 13 7.30 -0.28 -3.75
CA ILE A 13 6.19 -1.03 -3.16
C ILE A 13 5.95 -2.32 -3.96
N ALA A 14 6.06 -2.26 -5.30
CA ALA A 14 5.90 -3.42 -6.17
C ALA A 14 6.86 -4.57 -5.82
N LEU A 15 8.13 -4.23 -5.59
CA LEU A 15 9.17 -5.20 -5.22
C LEU A 15 8.96 -5.74 -3.81
N ALA A 16 8.59 -4.86 -2.86
CA ALA A 16 8.24 -5.29 -1.51
C ALA A 16 7.05 -6.27 -1.52
N LEU A 17 6.01 -5.98 -2.30
CA LEU A 17 4.85 -6.86 -2.49
C LEU A 17 5.24 -8.23 -3.06
N ALA A 18 6.16 -8.27 -4.03
CA ALA A 18 6.60 -9.55 -4.59
C ALA A 18 7.39 -10.42 -3.59
N ALA A 19 7.94 -9.81 -2.54
CA ALA A 19 8.82 -10.47 -1.57
C ALA A 19 8.14 -10.83 -0.24
N VAL A 20 6.97 -10.27 0.06
CA VAL A 20 6.23 -10.61 1.29
C VAL A 20 5.66 -12.02 1.25
N ASP A 21 5.54 -12.64 2.43
CA ASP A 21 4.80 -13.89 2.58
C ASP A 21 3.28 -13.58 2.63
N PRO A 22 2.48 -14.04 1.66
CA PRO A 22 1.06 -13.71 1.57
C PRO A 22 0.20 -14.36 2.66
N ASN A 23 0.76 -15.26 3.48
CA ASN A 23 0.02 -15.99 4.51
C ASN A 23 0.10 -15.33 5.90
N ILE A 24 0.83 -14.22 6.03
CA ILE A 24 0.99 -13.49 7.29
C ILE A 24 0.72 -12.00 7.09
N PRO A 25 0.34 -11.26 8.16
CA PRO A 25 0.23 -9.82 8.08
C PRO A 25 1.59 -9.15 7.81
N ASN A 26 1.64 -8.31 6.78
CA ASN A 26 2.84 -7.58 6.37
C ASN A 26 2.63 -6.06 6.47
N THR A 27 3.70 -5.34 6.80
CA THR A 27 3.68 -3.88 6.85
C THR A 27 4.79 -3.30 5.96
N ILE A 28 4.40 -2.47 4.99
CA ILE A 28 5.30 -1.67 4.17
C ILE A 28 5.32 -0.24 4.72
N THR A 29 6.51 0.23 5.10
CA THR A 29 6.76 1.59 5.60
C THR A 29 7.42 2.41 4.52
N LEU A 30 6.77 3.49 4.10
CA LEU A 30 7.28 4.42 3.11
C LEU A 30 8.22 5.42 3.78
N GLY A 31 9.35 5.69 3.15
CA GLY A 31 10.31 6.69 3.56
C GLY A 31 9.89 8.11 3.15
N ASP A 32 10.59 9.10 3.70
CA ASP A 32 10.37 10.49 3.36
C ASP A 32 10.63 10.79 1.88
N GLY A 33 9.72 11.53 1.25
CA GLY A 33 9.84 11.91 -0.16
C GLY A 33 9.63 10.76 -1.15
N TYR A 34 9.15 9.60 -0.69
CA TYR A 34 8.91 8.45 -1.55
C TYR A 34 7.73 8.67 -2.51
N GLY A 35 7.94 8.33 -3.79
CA GLY A 35 6.98 8.48 -4.87
C GLY A 35 7.53 9.31 -6.04
N PRO A 36 6.77 9.46 -7.14
CA PRO A 36 5.46 8.85 -7.40
C PRO A 36 5.57 7.36 -7.78
N GLU A 37 4.54 6.57 -7.46
CA GLU A 37 4.45 5.15 -7.86
C GLU A 37 2.99 4.74 -8.11
N ASN A 38 2.77 3.90 -9.12
CA ASN A 38 1.52 3.22 -9.37
C ASN A 38 1.73 1.71 -9.18
N VAL A 39 0.97 1.09 -8.28
CA VAL A 39 1.13 -0.33 -7.94
C VAL A 39 -0.20 -1.05 -7.92
N ALA A 40 -0.19 -2.34 -8.27
CA ALA A 40 -1.34 -3.22 -8.10
C ALA A 40 -1.18 -4.08 -6.85
N ILE A 41 -2.16 -4.05 -5.95
CA ILE A 41 -2.21 -4.87 -4.74
C ILE A 41 -2.89 -6.20 -5.09
N SER A 42 -2.14 -7.28 -4.96
CA SER A 42 -2.59 -8.66 -5.23
C SER A 42 -2.48 -9.58 -4.00
N ILE A 43 -2.13 -9.00 -2.85
CA ILE A 43 -1.89 -9.73 -1.59
C ILE A 43 -2.82 -9.19 -0.51
N ASN A 44 -3.41 -10.11 0.25
CA ASN A 44 -4.30 -9.81 1.37
C ASN A 44 -3.51 -9.46 2.64
N ASP A 45 -4.21 -8.87 3.62
CA ASP A 45 -3.68 -8.56 4.95
C ASP A 45 -2.37 -7.74 4.95
N ILE A 46 -2.35 -6.70 4.12
CA ILE A 46 -1.22 -5.78 4.00
C ILE A 46 -1.52 -4.41 4.56
N THR A 47 -0.57 -3.87 5.32
CA THR A 47 -0.58 -2.49 5.78
C THR A 47 0.44 -1.68 5.01
N ILE A 48 0.05 -0.54 4.44
CA ILE A 48 0.98 0.43 3.85
C ILE A 48 0.88 1.72 4.67
N THR A 49 2.01 2.23 5.15
CA THR A 49 2.06 3.43 5.99
C THR A 49 3.21 4.32 5.57
N GLY A 50 3.06 5.64 5.66
CA GLY A 50 4.12 6.57 5.31
C GLY A 50 3.90 7.98 5.86
N PRO A 51 4.94 8.83 5.82
CA PRO A 51 4.84 10.25 6.15
C PRO A 51 4.11 11.04 5.05
N ALA A 52 3.60 12.23 5.37
CA ALA A 52 2.92 13.12 4.42
C ALA A 52 3.79 13.57 3.24
N SER A 53 5.12 13.46 3.37
CA SER A 53 6.09 13.73 2.31
C SER A 53 6.12 12.66 1.21
N ALA A 54 5.51 11.48 1.44
CA ALA A 54 5.40 10.42 0.46
C ALA A 54 4.18 10.66 -0.44
N GLU A 55 4.39 11.29 -1.59
CA GLU A 55 3.32 11.82 -2.46
C GLU A 55 3.24 11.11 -3.82
N GLY A 56 2.10 11.21 -4.49
CA GLY A 56 1.92 10.69 -5.85
C GLY A 56 1.81 9.16 -5.93
N ILE A 57 1.36 8.53 -4.84
CA ILE A 57 1.20 7.08 -4.77
C ILE A 57 -0.23 6.70 -5.14
N VAL A 58 -0.34 5.73 -6.04
CA VAL A 58 -1.60 5.18 -6.51
C VAL A 58 -1.59 3.67 -6.36
N LEU A 59 -2.53 3.14 -5.58
CA LEU A 59 -2.73 1.71 -5.39
C LEU A 59 -3.96 1.27 -6.17
N THR A 60 -3.83 0.21 -6.96
CA THR A 60 -4.95 -0.47 -7.62
C THR A 60 -5.17 -1.81 -6.95
N VAL A 61 -6.26 -1.97 -6.23
CA VAL A 61 -6.57 -3.21 -5.53
C VAL A 61 -7.22 -4.19 -6.51
N GLN A 62 -6.68 -5.40 -6.58
CA GLN A 62 -7.22 -6.47 -7.43
C GLN A 62 -8.41 -7.16 -6.75
N ASP A 63 -9.14 -7.95 -7.54
CA ASP A 63 -10.32 -8.70 -7.08
C ASP A 63 -9.98 -9.65 -5.90
N GLY A 64 -10.88 -9.73 -4.93
CA GLY A 64 -10.76 -10.61 -3.76
C GLY A 64 -9.80 -10.13 -2.66
N ILE A 65 -9.30 -8.90 -2.73
CA ILE A 65 -8.45 -8.31 -1.68
C ILE A 65 -9.32 -7.56 -0.67
N THR A 66 -9.34 -8.00 0.58
CA THR A 66 -10.20 -7.40 1.63
C THR A 66 -9.41 -6.87 2.83
N GLY A 67 -8.10 -7.17 2.91
CA GLY A 67 -7.23 -6.85 4.04
C GLY A 67 -6.22 -5.72 3.81
N LEU A 68 -6.50 -4.73 2.96
CA LEU A 68 -5.62 -3.57 2.79
C LEU A 68 -5.90 -2.51 3.87
N LEU A 69 -4.87 -2.17 4.66
CA LEU A 69 -4.91 -1.07 5.63
C LEU A 69 -3.95 0.04 5.21
N LEU A 70 -4.41 1.30 5.32
CA LEU A 70 -3.56 2.47 5.10
C LEU A 70 -3.31 3.18 6.43
N GLY A 71 -2.03 3.22 6.83
CA GLY A 71 -1.56 3.92 8.02
C GLY A 71 -0.86 5.24 7.70
N GLY A 72 -0.47 5.96 8.75
CA GLY A 72 0.35 7.16 8.63
C GLY A 72 -0.39 8.37 8.08
N THR A 73 0.34 9.25 7.40
CA THR A 73 -0.15 10.54 6.88
C THR A 73 0.14 10.74 5.39
N ALA A 74 0.72 9.74 4.72
CA ALA A 74 0.96 9.77 3.28
C ALA A 74 -0.34 9.94 2.48
N PRO A 75 -0.42 10.89 1.52
CA PRO A 75 -1.55 11.02 0.61
C PRO A 75 -1.54 9.90 -0.45
N ILE A 76 -2.23 8.79 -0.15
CA ILE A 76 -2.31 7.60 -1.01
C ILE A 76 -3.68 7.56 -1.70
N ASN A 77 -3.68 7.47 -3.03
CA ASN A 77 -4.88 7.24 -3.82
C ASN A 77 -5.11 5.74 -3.99
N VAL A 78 -6.34 5.27 -3.82
CA VAL A 78 -6.69 3.86 -3.97
C VAL A 78 -7.84 3.71 -4.95
N PHE A 79 -7.64 2.84 -5.94
CA PHE A 79 -8.65 2.42 -6.91
C PHE A 79 -8.94 0.95 -6.69
N ASP A 80 -10.22 0.61 -6.62
CA ASP A 80 -10.67 -0.78 -6.62
C ASP A 80 -10.97 -1.18 -8.07
N LEU A 81 -10.31 -2.23 -8.57
CA LEU A 81 -10.51 -2.71 -9.93
C LEU A 81 -11.88 -3.38 -10.09
N VAL A 82 -12.45 -3.95 -9.02
CA VAL A 82 -13.71 -4.70 -9.07
C VAL A 82 -14.57 -4.38 -7.84
N GLY A 83 -15.62 -3.59 -8.03
CA GLY A 83 -16.79 -3.70 -7.18
C GLY A 83 -16.87 -2.82 -5.93
N ASN A 84 -16.05 -1.80 -5.69
CA ASN A 84 -16.22 -0.90 -4.52
C ASN A 84 -16.27 -1.65 -3.14
N ASP A 85 -15.80 -2.89 -3.08
CA ASP A 85 -15.98 -3.77 -1.93
C ASP A 85 -14.83 -3.62 -0.90
N ASN A 86 -13.83 -2.80 -1.23
CA ASN A 86 -12.66 -2.61 -0.37
C ASN A 86 -12.95 -1.66 0.79
N ASN A 87 -12.91 -2.22 2.01
CA ASN A 87 -12.90 -1.46 3.26
C ASN A 87 -11.53 -0.77 3.45
N ILE A 88 -11.27 0.28 2.67
CA ILE A 88 -10.06 1.10 2.79
C ILE A 88 -10.16 1.92 4.08
N ALA A 89 -9.66 1.36 5.18
CA ALA A 89 -9.52 2.08 6.44
C ALA A 89 -8.28 2.99 6.34
N GLY A 90 -8.48 4.24 5.88
CA GLY A 90 -7.45 5.26 5.80
C GLY A 90 -7.93 6.53 5.08
N LYS A 91 -7.16 7.62 5.16
CA LYS A 91 -7.46 8.93 4.54
C LYS A 91 -7.29 8.88 3.01
N ALA A 92 -8.01 8.00 2.32
CA ALA A 92 -8.14 8.07 0.87
C ALA A 92 -9.00 9.30 0.54
N TYR A 93 -8.50 10.22 -0.28
CA TYR A 93 -9.32 11.30 -0.81
C TYR A 93 -10.23 10.71 -1.89
N PRO A 94 -11.57 10.73 -1.73
CA PRO A 94 -12.48 10.40 -2.81
C PRO A 94 -12.44 11.54 -3.84
N PHE A 95 -12.29 11.21 -5.11
CA PHE A 95 -12.56 12.13 -6.22
C PHE A 95 -14.04 12.07 -6.58
#